data_AF-A0A2A9GU95-F1
#
_entry.id   AF-A0A2A9GU95-F1
#
_cell.length_a   1.000
_cell.length_b   1.000
_cell.length_c   1.000
_cell.angle_alpha   90.00
_cell.angle_beta   90.00
_cell.angle_gamma   90.00
#
_symmetry.space_group_name_H-M   'P 1'
#
loop_
_entity.id
_entity.type
_entity.pdbx_description
1 polymer ?
#
loop_
_entity_poly.entity_id
_entity_poly.type
_entity_poly.pdbx_seq_one_letter_code
_entity_poly.pdbx_strand_id
1 'polypeptide(L)'
;MSVDAQHMLALGESGRYEFKRDAEAVSPKVLAALANWVALDPTREVAHLLVGVDEVEDAKTGLVYGVPCGLPKGLDRAVARIQDIASRTRPIPVEVFIIEEAVDEEVPFLRVEVGPTMPPHFDDEGRRQTRQGRSTRALTDDELLRIYLDREAGSFAARFRQTTTELQSAVGAVGNQVDQIAAGIEKHIAEPITRITVTAEEAVDAAHSAASAADSANAAADTASYEVEHVQRLVRDLQEVVNDLDDESHQNLVHRVAQVRRKVWWNFTIDTFEHTSARASKLTDQLLELLARDVSVDPARNSWELAVWHDLLGDRRAQRRSRGTQKWWGEVIAEVQGFLKSPAYAAPDLPDLRAAIQADIDHEVDDPESVTNQFRALLDDD
;
A
#
# COMPACT_ATOMS: atom_id res chain seq x y z
N MET A 1 18.57 -16.46 86.68
CA MET A 1 18.96 -17.55 85.74
C MET A 1 17.75 -18.09 84.97
N SER A 2 17.89 -18.48 83.69
CA SER A 2 16.81 -19.09 82.88
C SER A 2 16.52 -20.56 83.23
N VAL A 3 15.30 -21.04 82.91
CA VAL A 3 14.91 -22.45 83.11
C VAL A 3 15.73 -23.39 82.23
N ASP A 4 16.03 -22.97 81.00
CA ASP A 4 16.85 -23.74 80.06
C ASP A 4 18.27 -23.93 80.60
N ALA A 5 18.88 -22.87 81.13
CA ALA A 5 20.20 -22.96 81.74
C ALA A 5 20.20 -23.87 82.97
N GLN A 6 19.18 -23.80 83.83
CA GLN A 6 19.04 -24.73 84.97
C GLN A 6 18.99 -26.19 84.54
N HIS A 7 18.23 -26.49 83.49
CA HIS A 7 18.11 -27.85 82.97
C HIS A 7 19.43 -28.33 82.35
N MET A 8 20.13 -27.48 81.59
CA MET A 8 21.44 -27.80 81.03
C MET A 8 22.47 -28.11 82.12
N LEU A 9 22.52 -27.28 83.17
CA LEU A 9 23.41 -27.49 84.32
C LEU A 9 23.13 -28.82 85.02
N ALA A 10 21.86 -29.19 85.20
CA ALA A 10 21.46 -30.44 85.84
C ALA A 10 21.80 -31.71 85.01
N LEU A 11 21.79 -31.60 83.66
CA LEU A 11 22.09 -32.72 82.77
C LEU A 11 23.59 -33.00 82.61
N GLY A 12 24.46 -32.04 82.93
CA GLY A 12 25.90 -32.19 82.81
C GLY A 12 26.43 -32.11 81.37
N GLU A 13 27.76 -32.23 81.22
CA GLU A 13 28.38 -32.23 79.89
C GLU A 13 27.96 -33.45 79.06
N SER A 14 27.71 -33.21 77.78
CA SER A 14 27.31 -34.24 76.82
C SER A 14 27.79 -33.90 75.41
N GLY A 15 27.32 -34.62 74.39
CA GLY A 15 27.55 -34.22 73.00
C GLY A 15 26.94 -32.85 72.67
N ARG A 16 25.83 -32.51 73.34
CA ARG A 16 25.06 -31.27 73.12
C ARG A 16 25.50 -30.11 74.01
N TYR A 17 26.06 -30.41 75.19
CA TYR A 17 26.41 -29.45 76.23
C TYR A 17 27.90 -29.51 76.56
N GLU A 18 28.58 -28.39 76.52
CA GLU A 18 29.99 -28.25 76.89
C GLU A 18 30.12 -27.21 78.00
N PHE A 19 30.89 -27.49 79.05
CA PHE A 19 31.15 -26.54 80.13
C PHE A 19 32.59 -26.07 80.10
N LYS A 20 32.80 -24.79 80.34
CA LYS A 20 34.12 -24.19 80.50
C LYS A 20 34.08 -23.24 81.69
N ARG A 21 35.01 -23.45 82.60
CA ARG A 21 35.16 -22.58 83.77
C ARG A 21 35.44 -21.13 83.40
N ASP A 22 36.26 -20.90 82.36
CA ASP A 22 36.68 -19.57 81.93
C ASP A 22 36.62 -19.42 80.41
N ALA A 23 36.41 -18.19 79.93
CA ALA A 23 36.43 -17.87 78.50
C ALA A 23 37.79 -18.15 77.82
N GLU A 24 38.89 -18.17 78.60
CA GLU A 24 40.22 -18.53 78.08
C GLU A 24 40.36 -20.03 77.77
N ALA A 25 39.50 -20.87 78.36
CA ALA A 25 39.46 -22.30 78.07
C ALA A 25 38.66 -22.62 76.80
N VAL A 26 37.94 -21.64 76.24
CA VAL A 26 37.28 -21.76 74.94
C VAL A 26 38.34 -21.68 73.85
N SER A 27 38.30 -22.62 72.91
CA SER A 27 39.25 -22.69 71.79
C SER A 27 38.51 -22.86 70.46
N PRO A 28 39.13 -22.49 69.32
CA PRO A 28 38.52 -22.69 68.00
C PRO A 28 38.12 -24.15 67.76
N LYS A 29 38.93 -25.08 68.29
CA LYS A 29 38.66 -26.53 68.30
C LYS A 29 37.31 -26.88 68.93
N VAL A 30 36.99 -26.30 70.09
CA VAL A 30 35.71 -26.57 70.80
C VAL A 30 34.54 -26.08 69.96
N LEU A 31 34.61 -24.84 69.45
CA LEU A 31 33.53 -24.26 68.66
C LEU A 31 33.33 -25.01 67.32
N ALA A 32 34.40 -25.35 66.61
CA ALA A 32 34.33 -26.12 65.38
C ALA A 32 33.76 -27.54 65.63
N ALA A 33 34.15 -28.20 66.72
CA ALA A 33 33.63 -29.52 67.06
C ALA A 33 32.14 -29.51 67.40
N LEU A 34 31.66 -28.49 68.11
CA LEU A 34 30.24 -28.29 68.41
C LEU A 34 29.44 -28.02 67.14
N ALA A 35 29.88 -27.08 66.29
CA ALA A 35 29.22 -26.78 65.01
C ALA A 35 29.15 -28.01 64.09
N ASN A 36 30.23 -28.79 64.00
CA ASN A 36 30.23 -30.02 63.23
C ASN A 36 29.33 -31.10 63.81
N TRP A 37 29.21 -31.20 65.14
CA TRP A 37 28.28 -32.15 65.76
C TRP A 37 26.82 -31.83 65.42
N VAL A 38 26.48 -30.54 65.33
CA VAL A 38 25.17 -30.09 64.84
C VAL A 38 25.00 -30.48 63.37
N ALA A 39 26.00 -30.20 62.52
CA ALA A 39 25.94 -30.48 61.08
C ALA A 39 25.80 -31.96 60.69
N LEU A 40 26.14 -32.89 61.58
CA LEU A 40 26.02 -34.33 61.31
C LEU A 40 24.59 -34.87 61.35
N ASP A 41 23.64 -34.11 61.89
CA ASP A 41 22.29 -34.56 62.11
C ASP A 41 21.32 -33.38 61.92
N PRO A 42 20.52 -33.36 60.84
CA PRO A 42 19.65 -32.25 60.50
C PRO A 42 18.59 -31.92 61.56
N THR A 43 18.31 -32.82 62.51
CA THR A 43 17.37 -32.53 63.61
C THR A 43 17.99 -31.68 64.72
N ARG A 44 19.29 -31.40 64.65
CA ARG A 44 20.02 -30.58 65.62
C ARG A 44 20.09 -29.17 65.07
N GLU A 45 19.57 -28.22 65.84
CA GLU A 45 19.63 -26.80 65.46
C GLU A 45 20.89 -26.13 66.02
N VAL A 46 21.19 -26.35 67.30
CA VAL A 46 22.33 -25.74 68.00
C VAL A 46 22.94 -26.68 69.06
N ALA A 47 24.23 -26.50 69.32
CA ALA A 47 24.91 -27.03 70.50
C ALA A 47 25.13 -25.90 71.51
N HIS A 48 25.24 -26.21 72.81
CA HIS A 48 25.39 -25.19 73.84
C HIS A 48 26.74 -25.31 74.55
N LEU A 49 27.42 -24.18 74.66
CA LEU A 49 28.64 -24.01 75.46
C LEU A 49 28.32 -23.07 76.62
N LEU A 50 28.45 -23.54 77.85
CA LEU A 50 28.30 -22.71 79.04
C LEU A 50 29.68 -22.31 79.56
N VAL A 51 29.92 -21.01 79.71
CA VAL A 51 31.20 -20.42 80.09
C VAL A 51 31.06 -19.66 81.40
N GLY A 52 31.90 -19.95 82.40
CA GLY A 52 31.68 -19.53 83.79
C GLY A 52 30.98 -20.60 84.63
N VAL A 53 31.11 -21.88 84.22
CA VAL A 53 30.50 -23.04 84.87
C VAL A 53 31.59 -24.07 85.15
N ASP A 54 31.69 -24.49 86.42
CA ASP A 54 32.57 -25.58 86.85
C ASP A 54 31.81 -26.91 86.80
N GLU A 55 32.55 -27.99 86.59
CA GLU A 55 31.98 -29.33 86.52
C GLU A 55 32.21 -30.06 87.85
N VAL A 56 31.11 -30.41 88.53
CA VAL A 56 31.15 -31.03 89.86
C VAL A 56 30.56 -32.43 89.77
N GLU A 57 31.32 -33.41 90.25
CA GLU A 57 30.84 -34.78 90.42
C GLU A 57 30.23 -34.94 91.82
N ASP A 58 28.98 -35.37 91.88
CA ASP A 58 28.35 -35.77 93.14
C ASP A 58 28.99 -37.07 93.62
N ALA A 59 29.77 -36.98 94.69
CA ALA A 59 30.47 -38.12 95.29
C ALA A 59 29.54 -39.28 95.73
N LYS A 60 28.22 -39.06 95.87
CA LYS A 60 27.26 -40.10 96.26
C LYS A 60 26.61 -40.79 95.06
N THR A 61 26.32 -40.05 94.00
CA THR A 61 25.59 -40.58 92.83
C THR A 61 26.51 -40.86 91.64
N GLY A 62 27.72 -40.30 91.63
CA GLY A 62 28.63 -40.31 90.48
C GLY A 62 28.13 -39.48 89.30
N LEU A 63 27.03 -38.74 89.47
CA LEU A 63 26.48 -37.87 88.45
C LEU A 63 27.29 -36.58 88.40
N VAL A 64 27.51 -36.09 87.19
CA VAL A 64 28.28 -34.90 86.94
C VAL A 64 27.34 -33.80 86.48
N TYR A 65 27.39 -32.64 87.15
CA TYR A 65 26.53 -31.50 86.88
C TYR A 65 27.33 -30.20 86.88
N GLY A 66 26.76 -29.16 86.27
CA GLY A 66 27.39 -27.84 86.18
C GLY A 66 27.03 -26.98 87.39
N VAL A 67 28.02 -26.26 87.92
CA VAL A 67 27.82 -25.24 88.95
C VAL A 67 28.35 -23.89 88.44
N PRO A 68 27.52 -22.85 88.32
CA PRO A 68 27.98 -21.51 87.96
C PRO A 68 29.05 -21.03 88.93
N CYS A 69 30.22 -20.68 88.42
CA CYS A 69 31.35 -20.13 89.18
C CYS A 69 31.61 -18.65 88.84
N GLY A 70 30.86 -18.10 87.89
CA GLY A 70 31.01 -16.73 87.44
C GLY A 70 32.19 -16.52 86.49
N LEU A 71 32.31 -15.29 85.99
CA LEU A 71 33.41 -14.89 85.09
C LEU A 71 34.28 -13.80 85.76
N PRO A 72 35.49 -14.13 86.24
CA PRO A 72 36.29 -13.22 87.07
C PRO A 72 36.78 -11.96 86.35
N LYS A 73 36.83 -12.00 85.00
CA LYS A 73 37.23 -10.85 84.17
C LYS A 73 36.04 -10.05 83.62
N GLY A 74 34.81 -10.37 84.04
CA GLY A 74 33.56 -9.76 83.58
C GLY A 74 32.97 -10.40 82.31
N LEU A 75 31.66 -10.18 82.11
CA LEU A 75 30.88 -10.69 80.97
C LEU A 75 31.37 -10.12 79.64
N ASP A 76 31.47 -8.79 79.51
CA ASP A 76 31.87 -8.10 78.26
C ASP A 76 33.17 -8.65 77.67
N ARG A 77 34.19 -8.85 78.53
CA ARG A 77 35.49 -9.36 78.10
C ARG A 77 35.40 -10.82 77.66
N ALA A 78 34.57 -11.63 78.32
CA ALA A 78 34.32 -13.00 77.94
C ALA A 78 33.56 -13.09 76.60
N VAL A 79 32.54 -12.24 76.40
CA VAL A 79 31.79 -12.11 75.13
C VAL A 79 32.74 -11.78 73.98
N ALA A 80 33.53 -10.70 74.13
CA ALA A 80 34.48 -10.28 73.11
C ALA A 80 35.52 -11.37 72.80
N ARG A 81 35.97 -12.11 73.82
CA ARG A 81 36.90 -13.22 73.66
C ARG A 81 36.29 -14.38 72.88
N ILE A 82 35.05 -14.78 73.18
CA ILE A 82 34.36 -15.87 72.48
C ILE A 82 34.11 -15.49 71.01
N GLN A 83 33.74 -14.23 70.74
CA GLN A 83 33.58 -13.71 69.38
C GLN A 83 34.92 -13.71 68.61
N ASP A 84 36.02 -13.29 69.23
CA ASP A 84 37.38 -13.38 68.65
C ASP A 84 37.72 -14.85 68.32
N ILE A 85 37.45 -15.78 69.23
CA ILE A 85 37.71 -17.22 68.99
C ILE A 85 36.85 -17.77 67.86
N ALA A 86 35.56 -17.43 67.80
CA ALA A 86 34.66 -17.84 66.73
C ALA A 86 35.18 -17.36 65.36
N SER A 87 35.70 -16.13 65.27
CA SER A 87 36.26 -15.54 64.04
C SER A 87 37.47 -16.31 63.48
N ARG A 88 38.12 -17.14 64.29
CA ARG A 88 39.28 -17.96 63.89
C ARG A 88 38.89 -19.31 63.32
N THR A 89 37.64 -19.73 63.47
CA THR A 89 37.13 -20.93 62.80
C THR A 89 36.98 -20.70 61.29
N ARG A 90 37.04 -21.79 60.53
CA ARG A 90 37.03 -21.81 59.06
C ARG A 90 36.10 -22.92 58.58
N PRO A 91 35.67 -22.96 57.30
CA PRO A 91 35.97 -22.03 56.21
C PRO A 91 35.35 -20.64 56.41
N ILE A 92 34.17 -20.58 57.03
CA ILE A 92 33.53 -19.36 57.52
C ILE A 92 33.46 -19.48 59.05
N PRO A 93 33.59 -18.37 59.81
CA PRO A 93 33.34 -18.38 61.24
C PRO A 93 32.02 -19.07 61.60
N VAL A 94 32.05 -19.94 62.61
CA VAL A 94 30.84 -20.54 63.16
C VAL A 94 29.92 -19.47 63.73
N GLU A 95 28.62 -19.74 63.66
CA GLU A 95 27.61 -18.88 64.25
C GLU A 95 27.60 -19.08 65.76
N VAL A 96 27.74 -17.98 66.51
CA VAL A 96 27.65 -17.99 67.97
C VAL A 96 26.62 -16.96 68.42
N PHE A 97 25.61 -17.42 69.15
CA PHE A 97 24.63 -16.55 69.81
C PHE A 97 24.87 -16.62 71.31
N ILE A 98 25.22 -15.48 71.91
CA ILE A 98 25.66 -15.41 73.31
C ILE A 98 24.53 -14.82 74.15
N ILE A 99 24.07 -15.58 75.15
CA ILE A 99 23.12 -15.14 76.16
C ILE A 99 23.87 -14.97 77.50
N GLU A 100 23.67 -13.84 78.14
CA GLU A 100 24.13 -13.59 79.51
C GLU A 100 23.11 -14.16 80.50
N GLU A 101 23.57 -15.08 81.35
CA GLU A 101 22.74 -15.77 82.34
C GLU A 101 23.11 -15.32 83.75
N ALA A 102 22.09 -15.25 84.62
CA ALA A 102 22.26 -14.90 86.04
C ALA A 102 22.95 -13.54 86.28
N VAL A 103 22.67 -12.54 85.44
CA VAL A 103 23.26 -11.18 85.52
C VAL A 103 23.00 -10.44 86.83
N ASP A 104 21.87 -10.72 87.49
CA ASP A 104 21.49 -10.13 88.78
C ASP A 104 22.02 -10.94 89.99
N GLU A 105 22.77 -12.02 89.75
CA GLU A 105 23.32 -12.91 90.78
C GLU A 105 24.82 -12.69 90.96
N GLU A 106 25.43 -13.25 92.02
CA GLU A 106 26.85 -13.05 92.31
C GLU A 106 27.79 -13.74 91.30
N VAL A 107 27.30 -14.74 90.56
CA VAL A 107 28.08 -15.60 89.67
C VAL A 107 27.49 -15.64 88.25
N PRO A 108 27.50 -14.52 87.52
CA PRO A 108 26.97 -14.48 86.15
C PRO A 108 27.85 -15.28 85.19
N PHE A 109 27.22 -15.95 84.23
CA PHE A 109 27.89 -16.81 83.27
C PHE A 109 27.29 -16.63 81.85
N LEU A 110 27.93 -17.20 80.85
CA LEU A 110 27.49 -17.10 79.46
C LEU A 110 26.95 -18.44 78.97
N ARG A 111 25.81 -18.42 78.29
CA ARG A 111 25.28 -19.53 77.50
C ARG A 111 25.47 -19.18 76.02
N VAL A 112 26.30 -19.94 75.34
CA VAL A 112 26.63 -19.74 73.93
C VAL A 112 25.98 -20.83 73.11
N GLU A 113 25.03 -20.47 72.27
CA GLU A 113 24.48 -21.34 71.25
C GLU A 113 25.41 -21.33 70.03
N VAL A 114 25.82 -22.52 69.58
CA VAL A 114 26.77 -22.72 68.49
C VAL A 114 26.08 -23.43 67.34
N GLY A 115 26.04 -22.77 66.18
CA GLY A 115 25.44 -23.27 64.94
C GLY A 115 26.47 -23.40 63.80
N PRO A 116 26.26 -24.32 62.84
CA PRO A 116 27.10 -24.45 61.67
C PRO A 116 26.75 -23.40 60.60
N THR A 117 27.73 -22.62 60.16
CA THR A 117 27.57 -21.65 59.07
C THR A 117 27.89 -22.26 57.71
N MET A 118 29.01 -23.01 57.64
CA MET A 118 29.49 -23.67 56.43
C MET A 118 30.31 -24.91 56.82
N PRO A 119 29.63 -26.00 57.23
CA PRO A 119 30.31 -27.22 57.62
C PRO A 119 30.98 -27.90 56.40
N PRO A 120 32.02 -28.73 56.61
CA PRO A 120 32.64 -29.03 57.90
C PRO A 120 33.58 -27.90 58.32
N HIS A 121 33.40 -27.41 59.55
CA HIS A 121 34.27 -26.42 60.15
C HIS A 121 35.59 -27.04 60.61
N PHE A 122 36.65 -26.25 60.59
CA PHE A 122 37.96 -26.63 61.13
C PHE A 122 38.55 -25.51 61.99
N ASP A 123 39.41 -25.91 62.91
CA ASP A 123 40.16 -24.99 63.76
C ASP A 123 41.32 -24.33 63.00
N ASP A 124 42.08 -23.49 63.70
CA ASP A 124 43.25 -22.79 63.18
C ASP A 124 44.43 -23.71 62.81
N GLU A 125 44.39 -24.97 63.22
CA GLU A 125 45.33 -26.02 62.82
C GLU A 125 44.82 -26.87 61.64
N GLY A 126 43.64 -26.58 61.09
CA GLY A 126 43.06 -27.33 59.98
C GLY A 126 42.39 -28.64 60.37
N ARG A 127 42.20 -28.91 61.67
CA ARG A 127 41.63 -30.16 62.16
C ARG A 127 40.11 -30.12 62.09
N ARG A 128 39.52 -31.15 61.47
CA ARG A 128 38.07 -31.35 61.37
C ARG A 128 37.62 -32.37 62.40
N GLN A 129 36.95 -31.88 63.44
CA GLN A 129 36.56 -32.71 64.59
C GLN A 129 35.07 -32.55 64.88
N THR A 130 34.51 -33.49 65.61
CA THR A 130 33.14 -33.51 66.09
C THR A 130 33.10 -34.05 67.52
N ARG A 131 31.97 -33.88 68.21
CA ARG A 131 31.77 -34.39 69.57
C ARG A 131 31.51 -35.90 69.57
N GLN A 132 32.07 -36.58 70.57
CA GLN A 132 31.77 -37.97 70.92
C GLN A 132 31.52 -38.05 72.44
N GLY A 133 30.26 -37.86 72.83
CA GLY A 133 29.92 -37.66 74.24
C GLY A 133 30.61 -36.41 74.78
N ARG A 134 31.35 -36.56 75.88
CA ARG A 134 32.14 -35.47 76.51
C ARG A 134 33.46 -35.17 75.81
N SER A 135 33.92 -36.06 74.94
CA SER A 135 35.20 -35.90 74.22
C SER A 135 35.00 -35.40 72.78
N THR A 136 36.11 -35.17 72.10
CA THR A 136 36.15 -34.85 70.67
C THR A 136 36.84 -35.98 69.90
N ARG A 137 36.41 -36.21 68.67
CA ARG A 137 37.06 -37.12 67.72
C ARG A 137 37.19 -36.46 66.35
N ALA A 138 38.07 -36.98 65.51
CA ALA A 138 38.09 -36.59 64.10
C ALA A 138 36.75 -36.98 63.43
N LEU A 139 36.30 -36.14 62.50
CA LEU A 139 35.26 -36.53 61.56
C LEU A 139 35.78 -37.67 60.69
N THR A 140 34.94 -38.67 60.45
CA THR A 140 35.27 -39.75 59.51
C THR A 140 35.12 -39.29 58.07
N ASP A 141 35.75 -40.00 57.13
CA ASP A 141 35.69 -39.65 55.71
C ASP A 141 34.24 -39.68 55.18
N ASP A 142 33.44 -40.65 55.61
CA ASP A 142 32.02 -40.75 55.25
C ASP A 142 31.19 -39.56 55.76
N GLU A 143 31.46 -39.12 56.99
CA GLU A 143 30.81 -37.96 57.59
C GLU A 143 31.19 -36.66 56.86
N LEU A 144 32.47 -36.48 56.55
CA LEU A 144 32.93 -35.35 55.75
C LEU A 144 32.27 -35.34 54.38
N LEU A 145 32.24 -36.49 53.70
CA LEU A 145 31.64 -36.62 52.38
C LEU A 145 30.15 -36.26 52.42
N ARG A 146 29.39 -36.75 53.41
CA ARG A 146 27.97 -36.39 53.58
C ARG A 146 27.77 -34.90 53.72
N ILE A 147 28.53 -34.25 54.61
CA ILE A 147 28.44 -32.80 54.82
C ILE A 147 28.74 -32.05 53.50
N TYR A 148 29.78 -32.46 52.76
CA TYR A 148 30.09 -31.83 51.47
C TYR A 148 29.00 -32.05 50.43
N LEU A 149 28.43 -33.25 50.34
CA LEU A 149 27.35 -33.56 49.40
C LEU A 149 26.08 -32.75 49.71
N ASP A 150 25.70 -32.64 50.98
CA ASP A 150 24.53 -31.84 51.39
C ASP A 150 24.72 -30.36 51.06
N ARG A 151 25.93 -29.84 51.32
CA ARG A 151 26.32 -28.47 50.95
C ARG A 151 26.26 -28.25 49.44
N GLU A 152 26.84 -29.14 48.65
CA GLU A 152 26.84 -29.03 47.19
C GLU A 152 25.45 -29.21 46.60
N ALA A 153 24.61 -30.08 47.17
CA ALA A 153 23.21 -30.23 46.77
C ALA A 153 22.42 -28.93 46.99
N GLY A 154 22.62 -28.25 48.12
CA GLY A 154 22.03 -26.94 48.38
C GLY A 154 22.49 -25.87 47.37
N SER A 155 23.79 -25.80 47.11
CA SER A 155 24.37 -24.88 46.11
C SER A 155 23.86 -25.17 44.69
N PHE A 156 23.77 -26.45 44.32
CA PHE A 156 23.27 -26.89 43.03
C PHE A 156 21.79 -26.52 42.87
N ALA A 157 20.95 -26.78 43.86
CA ALA A 157 19.53 -26.41 43.81
C ALA A 157 19.32 -24.90 43.68
N ALA A 158 20.14 -24.09 44.36
CA ALA A 158 20.10 -22.63 44.22
C ALA A 158 20.46 -22.18 42.80
N ARG A 159 21.59 -22.65 42.26
CA ARG A 159 22.03 -22.34 40.89
C ARG A 159 21.02 -22.82 39.85
N PHE A 160 20.49 -24.03 40.00
CA PHE A 160 19.51 -24.61 39.08
C PHE A 160 18.21 -23.79 39.03
N ARG A 161 17.70 -23.35 40.19
CA ARG A 161 16.54 -22.46 40.25
C ARG A 161 16.80 -21.14 39.54
N GLN A 162 17.95 -20.51 39.79
CA GLN A 162 18.32 -19.27 39.12
C GLN A 162 18.36 -19.43 37.59
N THR A 163 19.05 -20.45 37.09
CA THR A 163 19.14 -20.74 35.65
C THR A 163 17.76 -21.01 35.04
N THR A 164 16.88 -21.71 35.76
CA THR A 164 15.52 -21.99 35.28
C THR A 164 14.70 -20.70 35.15
N THR A 165 14.80 -19.78 36.12
CA THR A 165 14.14 -18.47 36.07
C THR A 165 14.66 -17.63 34.89
N GLU A 166 15.98 -17.61 34.67
CA GLU A 166 16.58 -16.90 33.54
C GLU A 166 16.10 -17.48 32.20
N LEU A 167 15.99 -18.81 32.07
CA LEU A 167 15.51 -19.47 30.86
C LEU A 167 14.02 -19.20 30.61
N GLN A 168 13.18 -19.22 31.64
CA GLN A 168 11.76 -18.87 31.51
C GLN A 168 11.58 -17.42 31.03
N SER A 169 12.36 -16.48 31.58
CA SER A 169 12.36 -15.09 31.14
C SER A 169 12.79 -14.95 29.68
N ALA A 170 13.84 -15.65 29.27
CA ALA A 170 14.32 -15.64 27.88
C ALA A 170 13.27 -16.20 26.91
N VAL A 171 12.63 -17.31 27.26
CA VAL A 171 11.53 -17.89 26.46
C VAL A 171 10.34 -16.94 26.37
N GLY A 172 9.97 -16.29 27.47
CA GLY A 172 8.91 -15.27 27.47
C GLY A 172 9.23 -14.08 26.55
N ALA A 173 10.48 -13.62 26.53
CA ALA A 173 10.92 -12.56 25.63
C ALA A 173 10.85 -12.98 24.14
N VAL A 174 11.26 -14.22 23.82
CA VAL A 174 11.14 -14.76 22.47
C VAL A 174 9.68 -14.89 22.05
N GLY A 175 8.79 -15.35 22.93
CA GLY A 175 7.35 -15.40 22.68
C GLY A 175 6.78 -14.03 22.30
N ASN A 176 7.08 -13.01 23.11
CA ASN A 176 6.66 -11.63 22.82
C ASN A 176 7.21 -11.11 21.48
N GLN A 177 8.44 -11.46 21.13
CA GLN A 177 9.03 -11.06 19.85
C GLN A 177 8.35 -11.76 18.66
N VAL A 178 7.98 -13.03 18.80
CA VAL A 178 7.21 -13.76 17.79
C VAL A 178 5.84 -13.11 17.59
N ASP A 179 5.15 -12.74 18.67
CA ASP A 179 3.85 -12.07 18.59
C ASP A 179 3.96 -10.70 17.91
N GLN A 180 5.02 -9.93 18.19
CA GLN A 180 5.30 -8.66 17.50
C GLN A 180 5.57 -8.86 16.01
N ILE A 181 6.30 -9.92 15.63
CA ILE A 181 6.55 -10.26 14.23
C ILE A 181 5.23 -10.64 13.54
N ALA A 182 4.39 -11.46 14.18
CA ALA A 182 3.09 -11.85 13.65
C ALA A 182 2.19 -10.63 13.43
N ALA A 183 2.09 -9.73 14.42
CA ALA A 183 1.35 -8.47 14.29
C ALA A 183 1.93 -7.55 13.20
N GLY A 184 3.26 -7.53 13.05
CA GLY A 184 3.95 -6.80 11.99
C GLY A 184 3.62 -7.34 10.59
N ILE A 185 3.59 -8.67 10.42
CA ILE A 185 3.21 -9.33 9.16
C ILE A 185 1.77 -8.98 8.79
N GLU A 186 0.84 -9.08 9.74
CA GLU A 186 -0.58 -8.75 9.49
C GLU A 186 -0.73 -7.30 8.97
N LYS A 187 -0.15 -6.36 9.71
CA LYS A 187 -0.28 -4.92 9.42
C LYS A 187 0.45 -4.48 8.14
N HIS A 188 1.65 -5.00 7.91
CA HIS A 188 2.52 -4.50 6.83
C HIS A 188 2.51 -5.36 5.57
N ILE A 189 1.95 -6.58 5.62
CA ILE A 189 1.92 -7.49 4.47
C ILE A 189 0.48 -7.86 4.12
N ALA A 190 -0.27 -8.47 5.06
CA ALA A 190 -1.61 -8.99 4.76
C ALA A 190 -2.62 -7.89 4.40
N GLU A 191 -2.70 -6.84 5.22
CA GLU A 191 -3.60 -5.70 4.96
C GLU A 191 -3.29 -5.00 3.62
N PRO A 192 -2.04 -4.61 3.29
CA PRO A 192 -1.73 -3.99 2.01
C PRO A 192 -2.02 -4.89 0.80
N ILE A 193 -1.75 -6.19 0.88
CA ILE A 193 -2.10 -7.13 -0.20
C ILE A 193 -3.61 -7.09 -0.45
N THR A 194 -4.41 -7.15 0.62
CA THR A 194 -5.88 -7.10 0.51
C THR A 194 -6.34 -5.80 -0.13
N ARG A 195 -5.77 -4.64 0.24
CA ARG A 195 -6.08 -3.35 -0.40
C ARG A 195 -5.69 -3.33 -1.88
N ILE A 196 -4.51 -3.84 -2.22
CA ILE A 196 -4.07 -3.92 -3.62
C ILE A 196 -5.04 -4.78 -4.45
N THR A 197 -5.51 -5.91 -3.91
CA THR A 197 -6.51 -6.75 -4.57
C THR A 197 -7.79 -5.99 -4.84
N VAL A 198 -8.34 -5.29 -3.83
CA VAL A 198 -9.56 -4.49 -3.99
C VAL A 198 -9.36 -3.37 -5.03
N THR A 199 -8.25 -2.63 -4.97
CA THR A 199 -7.97 -1.57 -5.95
C THR A 199 -7.77 -2.13 -7.36
N ALA A 200 -7.22 -3.34 -7.49
CA ALA A 200 -7.07 -4.00 -8.78
C ALA A 200 -8.44 -4.41 -9.36
N GLU A 201 -9.34 -4.94 -8.54
CA GLU A 201 -10.72 -5.25 -8.94
C GLU A 201 -11.47 -3.99 -9.40
N GLU A 202 -11.41 -2.90 -8.60
CA GLU A 202 -12.01 -1.61 -8.97
C GLU A 202 -11.45 -1.06 -10.29
N ALA A 203 -10.14 -1.20 -10.53
CA ALA A 203 -9.52 -0.77 -11.78
C ALA A 203 -9.99 -1.61 -12.98
N VAL A 204 -10.21 -2.92 -12.79
CA VAL A 204 -10.76 -3.81 -13.82
C VAL A 204 -12.20 -3.42 -14.16
N ASP A 205 -13.04 -3.13 -13.17
CA ASP A 205 -14.43 -2.71 -13.38
C ASP A 205 -14.51 -1.34 -14.09
N ALA A 206 -13.64 -0.40 -13.69
CA ALA A 206 -13.50 0.88 -14.36
C ALA A 206 -13.06 0.72 -15.82
N ALA A 207 -12.13 -0.19 -16.11
CA ALA A 207 -11.69 -0.48 -17.46
C ALA A 207 -12.81 -1.10 -18.32
N HIS A 208 -13.61 -2.03 -17.78
CA HIS A 208 -14.77 -2.59 -18.50
C HIS A 208 -15.84 -1.53 -18.79
N SER A 209 -16.08 -0.63 -17.83
CA SER A 209 -17.01 0.49 -18.01
C SER A 209 -16.53 1.44 -19.09
N ALA A 210 -15.24 1.78 -19.10
CA ALA A 210 -14.62 2.62 -20.12
C ALA A 210 -14.68 1.97 -21.50
N ALA A 211 -14.43 0.65 -21.60
CA ALA A 211 -14.56 -0.09 -22.85
C ALA A 211 -15.99 -0.06 -23.40
N SER A 212 -16.99 -0.31 -22.54
CA SER A 212 -18.41 -0.26 -22.93
C SER A 212 -18.84 1.14 -23.40
N ALA A 213 -18.33 2.19 -22.75
CA ALA A 213 -18.55 3.57 -23.17
C ALA A 213 -17.88 3.89 -24.52
N ALA A 214 -16.68 3.36 -24.77
CA ALA A 214 -16.00 3.51 -26.04
C ALA A 214 -16.76 2.82 -27.18
N ASP A 215 -17.28 1.61 -26.97
CA ASP A 215 -18.11 0.90 -27.95
C ASP A 215 -19.38 1.69 -28.28
N SER A 216 -20.03 2.27 -27.26
CA SER A 216 -21.20 3.12 -27.44
C SER A 216 -20.88 4.40 -28.22
N ALA A 217 -19.73 5.04 -27.93
CA ALA A 217 -19.27 6.20 -28.67
C ALA A 217 -18.95 5.87 -30.13
N ASN A 218 -18.41 4.68 -30.40
CA ASN A 218 -18.15 4.22 -31.77
C ASN A 218 -19.45 4.04 -32.55
N ALA A 219 -20.46 3.40 -31.96
CA ALA A 219 -21.78 3.26 -32.60
C ALA A 219 -22.46 4.62 -32.89
N ALA A 220 -22.31 5.58 -31.98
CA ALA A 220 -22.79 6.95 -32.20
C ALA A 220 -22.04 7.65 -33.34
N ALA A 221 -20.72 7.45 -33.44
CA ALA A 221 -19.91 7.99 -34.52
C ALA A 221 -20.32 7.40 -35.89
N ASP A 222 -20.56 6.09 -35.97
CA ASP A 222 -21.06 5.43 -37.18
C ASP A 222 -22.41 6.00 -37.63
N THR A 223 -23.33 6.21 -36.68
CA THR A 223 -24.63 6.84 -36.94
C THR A 223 -24.47 8.26 -37.47
N ALA A 224 -23.64 9.07 -36.82
CA ALA A 224 -23.35 10.43 -37.27
C ALA A 224 -22.73 10.45 -38.68
N SER A 225 -21.85 9.49 -39.01
CA SER A 225 -21.28 9.36 -40.35
C SER A 225 -22.36 9.11 -41.40
N TYR A 226 -23.29 8.19 -41.13
CA TYR A 226 -24.43 7.92 -42.01
C TYR A 226 -25.32 9.14 -42.20
N GLU A 227 -25.63 9.88 -41.13
CA GLU A 227 -26.41 11.11 -41.21
C GLU A 227 -25.71 12.19 -42.04
N VAL A 228 -24.38 12.35 -41.88
CA VAL A 228 -23.60 13.30 -42.69
C VAL A 228 -23.66 12.94 -44.17
N GLU A 229 -23.50 11.66 -44.53
CA GLU A 229 -23.66 11.20 -45.92
C GLU A 229 -25.07 11.46 -46.47
N HIS A 230 -26.10 11.25 -45.65
CA HIS A 230 -27.48 11.53 -46.02
C HIS A 230 -27.72 13.03 -46.27
N VAL A 231 -27.21 13.90 -45.39
CA VAL A 231 -27.27 15.35 -45.57
C VAL A 231 -26.55 15.78 -46.84
N GLN A 232 -25.36 15.24 -47.11
CA GLN A 232 -24.63 15.53 -48.36
C GLN A 232 -25.43 15.16 -49.61
N ARG A 233 -26.16 14.04 -49.56
CA ARG A 233 -27.06 13.61 -50.64
C ARG A 233 -28.21 14.61 -50.84
N LEU A 234 -28.92 14.95 -49.77
CA LEU A 234 -30.01 15.93 -49.81
C LEU A 234 -29.54 17.30 -50.34
N VAL A 235 -28.35 17.75 -49.96
CA VAL A 235 -27.76 19.00 -50.46
C VAL A 235 -27.53 18.94 -51.97
N ARG A 236 -27.03 17.80 -52.47
CA ARG A 236 -26.83 17.59 -53.91
C ARG A 236 -28.15 17.57 -54.67
N ASP A 237 -29.14 16.85 -54.16
CA ASP A 237 -30.46 16.74 -54.80
C ASP A 237 -31.16 18.12 -54.82
N LEU A 238 -31.01 18.92 -53.76
CA LEU A 238 -31.48 20.30 -53.73
C LEU A 238 -30.75 21.18 -54.77
N GLN A 239 -29.45 20.99 -54.96
CA GLN A 239 -28.67 21.68 -56.00
C GLN A 239 -29.18 21.36 -57.40
N GLU A 240 -29.59 20.12 -57.66
CA GLU A 240 -30.17 19.70 -58.94
C GLU A 240 -31.51 20.39 -59.20
N VAL A 241 -32.42 20.38 -58.23
CA VAL A 241 -33.73 21.07 -58.32
C VAL A 241 -33.58 22.58 -58.55
N VAL A 242 -32.59 23.21 -57.90
CA VAL A 242 -32.29 24.64 -58.12
C VAL A 242 -31.81 24.90 -59.54
N ASN A 243 -31.02 24.00 -60.13
CA ASN A 243 -30.57 24.14 -61.52
C ASN A 243 -31.75 23.97 -62.50
N ASP A 244 -32.64 23.00 -62.26
CA ASP A 244 -33.81 22.76 -63.11
C ASP A 244 -34.78 23.96 -63.11
N LEU A 245 -35.00 24.58 -61.94
CA LEU A 245 -35.79 25.81 -61.82
C LEU A 245 -35.16 27.03 -62.53
N ASP A 246 -33.83 27.05 -62.70
CA ASP A 246 -33.13 28.12 -63.43
C ASP A 246 -33.39 28.04 -64.96
N ASP A 247 -33.71 26.85 -65.48
CA ASP A 247 -33.93 26.61 -66.91
C ASP A 247 -35.38 26.84 -67.39
N GLU A 248 -36.41 26.73 -66.54
CA GLU A 248 -37.81 26.73 -67.01
C GLU A 248 -38.56 28.09 -66.99
N SER A 249 -37.97 29.18 -66.48
CA SER A 249 -38.69 30.47 -66.34
C SER A 249 -38.47 31.44 -67.51
N HIS A 250 -39.53 31.76 -68.25
CA HIS A 250 -39.53 32.77 -69.33
C HIS A 250 -39.09 34.17 -68.85
N GLN A 251 -39.33 34.51 -67.57
CA GLN A 251 -38.88 35.78 -66.98
C GLN A 251 -37.36 35.81 -66.75
N ASN A 252 -36.72 34.64 -66.64
CA ASN A 252 -35.27 34.50 -66.44
C ASN A 252 -34.49 34.76 -67.74
N LEU A 253 -35.00 34.30 -68.90
CA LEU A 253 -34.32 34.51 -70.19
C LEU A 253 -34.16 35.99 -70.56
N VAL A 254 -35.19 36.81 -70.29
CA VAL A 254 -35.13 38.27 -70.51
C VAL A 254 -34.04 38.91 -69.65
N HIS A 255 -33.96 38.51 -68.37
CA HIS A 255 -32.93 39.00 -67.45
C HIS A 255 -31.52 38.53 -67.84
N ARG A 256 -31.38 37.27 -68.26
CA ARG A 256 -30.11 36.70 -68.74
C ARG A 256 -29.61 37.43 -69.99
N VAL A 257 -30.47 37.74 -70.96
CA VAL A 257 -30.10 38.54 -72.14
C VAL A 257 -29.56 39.91 -71.70
N ALA A 258 -30.27 40.60 -70.80
CA ALA A 258 -29.83 41.90 -70.28
C ALA A 258 -28.50 41.82 -69.50
N GLN A 259 -28.25 40.74 -68.76
CA GLN A 259 -26.97 40.51 -68.09
C GLN A 259 -25.83 40.24 -69.06
N VAL A 260 -26.03 39.38 -70.06
CA VAL A 260 -25.00 39.03 -71.03
C VAL A 260 -24.66 40.23 -71.91
N ARG A 261 -25.64 41.03 -72.35
CA ARG A 261 -25.40 42.30 -73.05
C ARG A 261 -24.52 43.26 -72.26
N ARG A 262 -24.74 43.38 -70.94
CA ARG A 262 -23.86 44.16 -70.04
C ARG A 262 -22.45 43.59 -69.98
N LYS A 263 -22.28 42.26 -69.95
CA LYS A 263 -20.96 41.62 -70.01
C LYS A 263 -20.26 41.90 -71.34
N VAL A 264 -20.98 41.84 -72.46
CA VAL A 264 -20.44 42.18 -73.79
C VAL A 264 -19.96 43.63 -73.83
N TRP A 265 -20.79 44.57 -73.34
CA TRP A 265 -20.42 45.97 -73.21
C TRP A 265 -19.14 46.16 -72.40
N TRP A 266 -19.06 45.55 -71.22
CA TRP A 266 -17.87 45.65 -70.38
C TRP A 266 -16.61 45.12 -71.08
N ASN A 267 -16.69 43.98 -71.74
CA ASN A 267 -15.56 43.41 -72.47
C ASN A 267 -15.11 44.30 -73.64
N PHE A 268 -16.06 44.89 -74.37
CA PHE A 268 -15.78 45.86 -75.42
C PHE A 268 -15.09 47.12 -74.87
N THR A 269 -15.60 47.68 -73.76
CA THR A 269 -15.00 48.88 -73.15
C THR A 269 -13.59 48.62 -72.63
N ILE A 270 -13.33 47.46 -72.03
CA ILE A 270 -11.97 47.06 -71.59
C ILE A 270 -11.01 46.99 -72.78
N ASP A 271 -11.48 46.48 -73.92
CA ASP A 271 -10.66 46.32 -75.12
C ASP A 271 -10.41 47.63 -75.88
N THR A 272 -11.31 48.61 -75.76
CA THR A 272 -11.30 49.81 -76.60
C THR A 272 -11.08 51.12 -75.84
N PHE A 273 -11.07 51.10 -74.50
CA PHE A 273 -10.94 52.28 -73.62
C PHE A 273 -9.76 53.21 -73.96
N GLU A 274 -8.62 52.67 -74.40
CA GLU A 274 -7.41 53.45 -74.71
C GLU A 274 -7.43 54.08 -76.12
N HIS A 275 -8.48 53.87 -76.91
CA HIS A 275 -8.51 54.25 -78.32
C HIS A 275 -9.56 55.34 -78.63
N THR A 276 -9.10 56.53 -79.02
CA THR A 276 -9.94 57.70 -79.34
C THR A 276 -10.13 57.95 -80.85
N SER A 277 -9.90 56.92 -81.68
CA SER A 277 -10.02 57.06 -83.14
C SER A 277 -11.48 57.17 -83.60
N ALA A 278 -11.73 57.83 -84.73
CA ALA A 278 -13.08 57.90 -85.34
C ALA A 278 -13.68 56.50 -85.62
N ARG A 279 -12.82 55.49 -85.85
CA ARG A 279 -13.22 54.09 -85.98
C ARG A 279 -13.72 53.52 -84.65
N ALA A 280 -13.06 53.84 -83.53
CA ALA A 280 -13.48 53.42 -82.20
C ALA A 280 -14.88 53.95 -81.86
N SER A 281 -15.10 55.26 -82.06
CA SER A 281 -16.41 55.89 -81.84
C SER A 281 -17.52 55.25 -82.65
N LYS A 282 -17.27 54.98 -83.95
CA LYS A 282 -18.24 54.29 -84.81
C LYS A 282 -18.59 52.88 -84.32
N LEU A 283 -17.60 52.12 -83.85
CA LEU A 283 -17.84 50.77 -83.30
C LEU A 283 -18.61 50.83 -81.98
N THR A 284 -18.33 51.82 -81.15
CA THR A 284 -19.07 52.06 -79.91
C THR A 284 -20.54 52.33 -80.19
N ASP A 285 -20.84 53.23 -81.12
CA ASP A 285 -22.22 53.56 -81.50
C ASP A 285 -22.96 52.35 -82.05
N GLN A 286 -22.31 51.57 -82.92
CA GLN A 286 -22.87 50.34 -83.49
C GLN A 286 -23.19 49.28 -82.43
N LEU A 287 -22.28 49.07 -81.47
CA LEU A 287 -22.50 48.10 -80.40
C LEU A 287 -23.57 48.58 -79.42
N LEU A 288 -23.58 49.85 -79.03
CA LEU A 288 -24.61 50.41 -78.16
C LEU A 288 -26.00 50.29 -78.80
N GLU A 289 -26.12 50.58 -80.09
CA GLU A 289 -27.38 50.41 -80.83
C GLU A 289 -27.86 48.95 -80.79
N LEU A 290 -26.96 47.97 -80.86
CA LEU A 290 -27.32 46.55 -80.76
C LEU A 290 -27.75 46.15 -79.35
N LEU A 291 -27.00 46.58 -78.33
CA LEU A 291 -27.25 46.19 -76.94
C LEU A 291 -28.47 46.90 -76.33
N ALA A 292 -28.82 48.09 -76.84
CA ALA A 292 -29.96 48.90 -76.38
C ALA A 292 -31.31 48.51 -77.01
N ARG A 293 -31.36 47.52 -77.91
CA ARG A 293 -32.63 47.04 -78.49
C ARG A 293 -33.54 46.47 -77.43
N ASP A 294 -34.86 46.52 -77.64
CA ASP A 294 -35.77 45.84 -76.73
C ASP A 294 -35.48 44.33 -76.69
N VAL A 295 -35.47 43.76 -75.50
CA VAL A 295 -35.34 42.31 -75.31
C VAL A 295 -36.67 41.68 -75.71
N SER A 296 -36.62 40.61 -76.51
CA SER A 296 -37.85 39.97 -76.98
C SER A 296 -38.60 39.30 -75.83
N VAL A 297 -39.92 39.17 -75.95
CA VAL A 297 -40.72 38.32 -75.06
C VAL A 297 -40.72 36.87 -75.55
N ASP A 298 -40.27 36.62 -76.79
CA ASP A 298 -40.18 35.30 -77.40
C ASP A 298 -38.97 34.51 -76.84
N PRO A 299 -39.20 33.38 -76.13
CA PRO A 299 -38.14 32.55 -75.57
C PRO A 299 -37.16 32.04 -76.62
N ALA A 300 -37.64 31.62 -77.80
CA ALA A 300 -36.78 31.08 -78.84
C ALA A 300 -35.80 32.14 -79.35
N ARG A 301 -36.27 33.38 -79.47
CA ARG A 301 -35.44 34.52 -79.84
C ARG A 301 -34.42 34.90 -78.76
N ASN A 302 -34.81 34.86 -77.49
CA ASN A 302 -33.89 35.16 -76.39
C ASN A 302 -32.84 34.07 -76.19
N SER A 303 -33.20 32.79 -76.33
CA SER A 303 -32.25 31.68 -76.29
C SER A 303 -31.24 31.75 -77.45
N TRP A 304 -31.71 32.07 -78.66
CA TRP A 304 -30.82 32.33 -79.80
C TRP A 304 -29.88 33.51 -79.54
N GLU A 305 -30.42 34.64 -79.08
CA GLU A 305 -29.60 35.81 -78.77
C GLU A 305 -28.56 35.52 -77.69
N LEU A 306 -28.93 34.75 -76.65
CA LEU A 306 -28.00 34.31 -75.62
C LEU A 306 -26.87 33.45 -76.21
N ALA A 307 -27.18 32.50 -77.09
CA ALA A 307 -26.16 31.68 -77.75
C ALA A 307 -25.18 32.55 -78.54
N VAL A 308 -25.70 33.46 -79.37
CA VAL A 308 -24.89 34.40 -80.17
C VAL A 308 -23.95 35.23 -79.30
N TRP A 309 -24.43 35.77 -78.17
CA TRP A 309 -23.57 36.55 -77.28
C TRP A 309 -22.57 35.69 -76.49
N HIS A 310 -22.93 34.47 -76.11
CA HIS A 310 -21.99 33.55 -75.44
C HIS A 310 -20.88 33.10 -76.38
N ASP A 311 -21.21 32.78 -77.63
CA ASP A 311 -20.23 32.44 -78.66
C ASP A 311 -19.27 33.60 -78.90
N LEU A 312 -19.77 34.83 -79.02
CA LEU A 312 -18.92 36.03 -79.11
C LEU A 312 -17.97 36.15 -77.91
N LEU A 313 -18.47 35.93 -76.68
CA LEU A 313 -17.63 36.01 -75.48
C LEU A 313 -16.62 34.86 -75.41
N GLY A 314 -16.98 33.67 -75.90
CA GLY A 314 -16.10 32.52 -76.08
C GLY A 314 -14.97 32.82 -77.07
N ASP A 315 -15.32 33.32 -78.26
CA ASP A 315 -14.38 33.70 -79.31
C ASP A 315 -13.43 34.80 -78.85
N ARG A 316 -13.94 35.79 -78.10
CA ARG A 316 -13.09 36.83 -77.49
C ARG A 316 -12.05 36.22 -76.56
N ARG A 317 -12.41 35.25 -75.73
CA ARG A 317 -11.46 34.59 -74.81
C ARG A 317 -10.40 33.82 -75.58
N ALA A 318 -10.77 33.22 -76.72
CA ALA A 318 -9.88 32.50 -77.62
C ALA A 318 -8.95 33.41 -78.45
N GLN A 319 -9.23 34.71 -78.56
CA GLN A 319 -8.32 35.67 -79.21
C GLN A 319 -6.96 35.73 -78.51
N ARG A 320 -5.90 36.09 -79.26
CA ARG A 320 -4.54 36.23 -78.73
C ARG A 320 -4.52 37.32 -77.63
N ARG A 321 -4.14 36.93 -76.40
CA ARG A 321 -4.19 37.75 -75.16
C ARG A 321 -5.60 37.97 -74.58
N SER A 322 -6.60 37.22 -75.03
CA SER A 322 -8.00 37.28 -74.54
C SER A 322 -8.59 38.69 -74.58
N ARG A 323 -8.21 39.45 -75.62
CA ARG A 323 -8.66 40.82 -75.92
C ARG A 323 -9.00 40.92 -77.40
N GLY A 324 -10.15 41.52 -77.72
CA GLY A 324 -10.57 41.80 -79.09
C GLY A 324 -9.91 43.08 -79.62
N THR A 325 -9.31 43.02 -80.81
CA THR A 325 -8.81 44.24 -81.48
C THR A 325 -9.96 45.03 -82.12
N GLN A 326 -9.77 46.32 -82.42
CA GLN A 326 -10.78 47.12 -83.14
C GLN A 326 -11.17 46.55 -84.52
N LYS A 327 -10.24 45.84 -85.17
CA LYS A 327 -10.54 45.16 -86.44
C LYS A 327 -11.48 43.99 -86.18
N TRP A 328 -11.15 43.14 -85.21
CA TRP A 328 -11.95 41.99 -84.80
C TRP A 328 -13.35 42.40 -84.32
N TRP A 329 -13.45 43.40 -83.44
CA TRP A 329 -14.75 43.91 -82.99
C TRP A 329 -15.60 44.43 -84.16
N GLY A 330 -15.00 45.07 -85.18
CA GLY A 330 -15.72 45.50 -86.36
C GLY A 330 -16.24 44.37 -87.24
N GLU A 331 -15.51 43.26 -87.33
CA GLU A 331 -15.93 42.07 -88.07
C GLU A 331 -17.06 41.35 -87.32
N VAL A 332 -16.86 41.12 -86.01
CA VAL A 332 -17.81 40.39 -85.16
C VAL A 332 -19.11 41.17 -84.92
N ILE A 333 -19.07 42.49 -84.76
CA ILE A 333 -20.29 43.31 -84.64
C ILE A 333 -21.14 43.21 -85.91
N ALA A 334 -20.51 43.21 -87.09
CA ALA A 334 -21.23 43.07 -88.36
C ALA A 334 -21.85 41.68 -88.50
N GLU A 335 -21.13 40.64 -88.08
CA GLU A 335 -21.58 39.25 -88.10
C GLU A 335 -22.75 39.02 -87.13
N VAL A 336 -22.62 39.44 -85.87
CA VAL A 336 -23.69 39.37 -84.88
C VAL A 336 -24.93 40.15 -85.34
N GLN A 337 -24.74 41.33 -85.94
CA GLN A 337 -25.86 42.08 -86.51
C GLN A 337 -26.57 41.29 -87.63
N GLY A 338 -25.84 40.47 -88.39
CA GLY A 338 -26.41 39.51 -89.33
C GLY A 338 -27.23 38.42 -88.63
N PHE A 339 -26.64 37.74 -87.65
CA PHE A 339 -27.30 36.66 -86.90
C PHE A 339 -28.55 37.10 -86.12
N LEU A 340 -28.56 38.34 -85.62
CA LEU A 340 -29.71 38.89 -84.90
C LEU A 340 -30.83 39.41 -85.84
N LYS A 341 -30.54 39.65 -87.13
CA LYS A 341 -31.55 40.06 -88.12
C LYS A 341 -32.32 38.86 -88.69
N SER A 342 -31.64 37.75 -88.90
CA SER A 342 -32.21 36.52 -89.45
C SER A 342 -31.89 35.35 -88.52
N PRO A 343 -32.65 35.16 -87.42
CA PRO A 343 -32.39 34.07 -86.49
C PRO A 343 -32.59 32.73 -87.19
N ALA A 344 -31.59 31.85 -87.07
CA ALA A 344 -31.66 30.48 -87.52
C ALA A 344 -31.91 29.59 -86.28
N TYR A 345 -33.18 29.29 -86.03
CA TYR A 345 -33.54 28.47 -84.89
C TYR A 345 -33.12 27.01 -85.14
N ALA A 346 -32.34 26.44 -84.21
CA ALA A 346 -32.08 25.01 -84.20
C ALA A 346 -33.40 24.26 -83.96
N ALA A 347 -33.57 23.09 -84.60
CA ALA A 347 -34.72 22.24 -84.33
C ALA A 347 -34.73 21.85 -82.84
N PRO A 348 -35.91 21.81 -82.20
CA PRO A 348 -36.01 21.38 -80.80
C PRO A 348 -35.50 19.94 -80.67
N ASP A 349 -34.67 19.72 -79.65
CA ASP A 349 -34.17 18.39 -79.31
C ASP A 349 -35.30 17.62 -78.65
N LEU A 350 -35.98 16.76 -79.42
CA LEU A 350 -37.04 15.91 -78.91
C LEU A 350 -36.42 14.59 -78.45
N PRO A 351 -36.57 14.19 -77.18
CA PRO A 351 -36.08 12.90 -76.71
C PRO A 351 -36.71 11.77 -77.52
N ASP A 352 -35.91 10.73 -77.84
CA ASP A 352 -36.33 9.61 -78.68
C ASP A 352 -37.49 8.86 -78.01
N LEU A 353 -38.71 9.15 -78.48
CA LEU A 353 -39.96 8.59 -77.98
C LEU A 353 -39.94 7.05 -77.99
N ARG A 354 -39.14 6.41 -78.85
CA ARG A 354 -38.95 4.96 -78.82
C ARG A 354 -38.21 4.48 -77.59
N ALA A 355 -37.16 5.19 -77.16
CA ALA A 355 -36.39 4.82 -75.97
C ALA A 355 -37.23 4.98 -74.70
N ALA A 356 -38.04 6.05 -74.63
CA ALA A 356 -38.97 6.26 -73.53
C ALA A 356 -40.10 5.20 -73.49
N ILE A 357 -40.72 4.90 -74.63
CA ILE A 357 -41.75 3.85 -74.71
C ILE A 357 -41.16 2.47 -74.40
N GLN A 358 -39.94 2.17 -74.84
CA GLN A 358 -39.30 0.89 -74.53
C GLN A 358 -39.01 0.75 -73.03
N ALA A 359 -38.54 1.82 -72.38
CA ALA A 359 -38.33 1.83 -70.93
C ALA A 359 -39.64 1.65 -70.14
N ASP A 360 -40.74 2.27 -70.58
CA ASP A 360 -42.07 2.06 -70.00
C ASP A 360 -42.57 0.62 -70.22
N ILE A 361 -42.38 0.06 -71.42
CA ILE A 361 -42.75 -1.34 -71.70
C ILE A 361 -41.94 -2.31 -70.85
N ASP A 362 -40.62 -2.10 -70.74
CA ASP A 362 -39.75 -2.96 -69.94
C ASP A 362 -40.12 -2.88 -68.45
N HIS A 363 -40.48 -1.68 -67.96
CA HIS A 363 -40.98 -1.49 -66.60
C HIS A 363 -42.33 -2.21 -66.36
N GLU A 364 -43.28 -2.09 -67.28
CA GLU A 364 -44.59 -2.76 -67.19
C GLU A 364 -44.50 -4.29 -67.33
N VAL A 365 -43.47 -4.82 -68.00
CA VAL A 365 -43.24 -6.27 -68.08
C VAL A 365 -42.60 -6.82 -66.80
N ASP A 366 -41.65 -6.09 -66.22
CA ASP A 366 -40.89 -6.53 -65.04
C ASP A 366 -41.64 -6.35 -63.72
N ASP A 367 -42.67 -5.49 -63.67
CA ASP A 367 -43.53 -5.33 -62.48
C ASP A 367 -44.64 -6.40 -62.43
N PRO A 368 -44.61 -7.33 -61.45
CA PRO A 368 -45.64 -8.36 -61.31
C PRO A 368 -47.03 -7.81 -60.96
N GLU A 369 -47.15 -6.56 -60.48
CA GLU A 369 -48.45 -5.91 -60.22
C GLU A 369 -48.96 -5.07 -61.40
N SER A 370 -48.23 -4.99 -62.52
CA SER A 370 -48.63 -4.24 -63.73
C SER A 370 -50.00 -4.67 -64.28
N VAL A 371 -50.76 -3.69 -64.76
CA VAL A 371 -52.04 -3.89 -65.46
C VAL A 371 -51.87 -4.81 -66.68
N THR A 372 -50.72 -4.78 -67.34
CA THR A 372 -50.40 -5.63 -68.49
C THR A 372 -50.27 -7.10 -68.08
N ASN A 373 -49.59 -7.38 -66.96
CA ASN A 373 -49.46 -8.73 -66.41
C ASN A 373 -50.78 -9.24 -65.82
N GLN A 374 -51.59 -8.38 -65.19
CA GLN A 374 -52.94 -8.71 -64.73
C GLN A 374 -53.88 -9.07 -65.89
N PHE A 375 -53.81 -8.36 -67.02
CA PHE A 375 -54.61 -8.67 -68.21
C PHE A 375 -54.15 -9.97 -68.90
N ARG A 376 -52.86 -10.26 -68.90
CA ARG A 376 -52.30 -11.51 -69.45
C ARG A 376 -52.74 -12.73 -68.64
N ALA A 377 -52.76 -12.62 -67.30
CA ALA A 377 -53.29 -13.65 -66.41
C ALA A 377 -54.79 -13.94 -66.67
N LEU A 378 -55.56 -12.94 -67.09
CA LEU A 378 -56.97 -13.11 -67.46
C LEU A 378 -57.19 -13.73 -68.86
N LEU A 379 -56.16 -13.78 -69.72
CA LEU A 379 -56.21 -14.39 -71.05
C LEU A 379 -55.71 -15.85 -71.07
N ASP A 380 -54.91 -16.25 -70.08
CA ASP A 380 -54.41 -17.63 -69.93
C ASP A 380 -55.35 -18.54 -69.10
N ASP A 381 -56.47 -17.99 -68.60
CA ASP A 381 -57.51 -18.70 -67.81
C ASP A 381 -58.71 -19.21 -68.67
N ASP A 382 -58.55 -19.29 -70.00
CA ASP A 382 -59.49 -19.90 -70.97
C ASP A 382 -58.87 -21.09 -71.74
#